data_AF-A0A356QV26-F1
#
_entry.id   AF-A0A356QV26-F1
#
_cell.length_a   1.000
_cell.length_b   1.000
_cell.length_c   1.000
_cell.angle_alpha   90.00
_cell.angle_beta   90.00
_cell.angle_gamma   90.00
#
_symmetry.space_group_name_H-M   'P 1'
#
loop_
_entity.id
_entity.type
_entity.pdbx_description
1 polymer ?
#
loop_
_entity_poly.entity_id
_entity_poly.type
_entity_poly.pdbx_seq_one_letter_code
_entity_poly.pdbx_strand_id
1 'polypeptide(L)'
;THQCGRDREDEVNRAYADVKVPARVVPFIDDMSAAYRQADLVIARSGAMTVTELCATGLASILLPFPFAASNHQAANAQALSSAGAAVVIEASVLDAQRLAKEIDRLLKDRSLLTKMGHAAHKLARPDATAKVAGCCLELAHA
;
A
#
# COMPACT_ATOMS: atom_id res chain seq x y z
N THR A 1 -7.83 7.73 -6.39
CA THR A 1 -7.33 7.26 -7.70
C THR A 1 -7.22 5.76 -7.67
N HIS A 2 -7.57 5.07 -8.77
CA HIS A 2 -7.45 3.62 -8.92
C HIS A 2 -6.54 3.33 -10.12
N GLN A 3 -5.40 2.66 -9.88
CA GLN A 3 -4.55 2.11 -10.94
C GLN A 3 -5.06 0.73 -11.37
N CYS A 4 -5.67 0.61 -12.54
CA CYS A 4 -6.36 -0.63 -12.97
C CYS A 4 -5.47 -1.61 -13.76
N GLY A 5 -4.29 -1.16 -14.20
CA GLY A 5 -3.50 -1.84 -15.23
C GLY A 5 -3.94 -1.43 -16.64
N ARG A 6 -3.05 -1.63 -17.61
CA ARG A 6 -3.35 -1.34 -19.03
C ARG A 6 -4.51 -2.21 -19.52
N ASP A 7 -5.29 -1.66 -20.45
CA ASP A 7 -6.40 -2.32 -21.13
C ASP A 7 -7.58 -2.71 -20.21
N ARG A 8 -7.69 -2.07 -19.03
CA ARG A 8 -8.74 -2.33 -18.03
C ARG A 8 -9.55 -1.08 -17.66
N GLU A 9 -9.21 0.07 -18.20
CA GLU A 9 -9.81 1.36 -17.87
C GLU A 9 -11.33 1.34 -18.11
N ASP A 10 -11.78 0.86 -19.27
CA ASP A 10 -13.20 0.87 -19.64
C ASP A 10 -14.03 -0.03 -18.74
N GLU A 11 -13.53 -1.22 -18.42
CA GLU A 11 -14.17 -2.17 -17.50
C GLU A 11 -14.34 -1.54 -16.11
N VAL A 12 -13.26 -0.97 -15.57
CA VAL A 12 -13.24 -0.40 -14.21
C VAL A 12 -14.04 0.90 -14.13
N ASN A 13 -13.97 1.76 -15.14
CA ASN A 13 -14.80 2.98 -15.22
C ASN A 13 -16.29 2.64 -15.25
N ARG A 14 -16.68 1.62 -16.02
CA ARG A 14 -18.08 1.16 -16.06
C ARG A 14 -18.52 0.64 -14.70
N ALA A 15 -17.70 -0.18 -14.05
CA ALA A 15 -18.00 -0.69 -12.71
C ALA A 15 -18.22 0.43 -11.68
N TYR A 16 -17.41 1.51 -11.71
CA TYR A 16 -17.64 2.70 -10.86
C TYR A 16 -18.90 3.48 -11.23
N ALA A 17 -19.19 3.63 -12.53
CA ALA A 17 -20.37 4.34 -13.03
C ALA A 17 -21.68 3.65 -12.64
N ASP A 18 -21.72 2.32 -12.75
CA ASP A 18 -22.90 1.51 -12.40
C ASP A 18 -23.33 1.68 -10.93
N VAL A 19 -22.35 1.89 -10.04
CA VAL A 19 -22.60 2.15 -8.61
C VAL A 19 -22.54 3.64 -8.24
N LYS A 20 -22.42 4.54 -9.22
CA LYS A 20 -22.39 6.00 -9.07
C LYS A 20 -21.33 6.50 -8.08
N VAL A 21 -20.17 5.85 -8.04
CA VAL A 21 -19.04 6.27 -7.20
C VAL A 21 -18.02 7.01 -8.08
N PRO A 22 -17.71 8.29 -7.79
CA PRO A 22 -16.71 9.02 -8.55
C PRO A 22 -15.32 8.43 -8.29
N ALA A 23 -14.59 8.11 -9.36
CA ALA A 23 -13.23 7.62 -9.27
C ALA A 23 -12.39 8.13 -10.44
N ARG A 24 -11.13 8.47 -10.15
CA ARG A 24 -10.11 8.66 -11.19
C ARG A 24 -9.44 7.32 -11.45
N VAL A 25 -9.80 6.68 -12.56
CA VAL A 25 -9.21 5.42 -13.03
C VAL A 25 -8.08 5.71 -14.00
N VAL A 26 -6.93 5.07 -13.82
CA VAL A 26 -5.76 5.22 -14.70
C VAL A 26 -5.12 3.85 -14.94
N PRO A 27 -4.52 3.58 -16.12
CA PRO A 27 -3.80 2.33 -16.35
C PRO A 27 -2.56 2.20 -15.46
N PHE A 28 -1.90 3.33 -15.25
CA PHE A 28 -0.66 3.46 -14.50
C PHE A 28 -0.58 4.85 -13.84
N ILE A 29 0.04 4.93 -12.67
CA ILE A 29 0.32 6.17 -11.95
C ILE A 29 1.80 6.50 -12.17
N ASP A 30 2.08 7.45 -13.06
CA ASP A 30 3.45 7.87 -13.35
C ASP A 30 4.09 8.64 -12.18
N ASP A 31 3.31 9.51 -11.53
CA ASP A 31 3.76 10.28 -10.37
C ASP A 31 3.18 9.70 -9.07
N MET A 32 3.83 8.63 -8.59
CA MET A 32 3.48 8.01 -7.32
C MET A 32 3.72 8.94 -6.12
N SER A 33 4.66 9.88 -6.20
CA SER A 33 4.90 10.85 -5.11
C SER A 33 3.70 11.77 -4.93
N ALA A 34 3.17 12.33 -6.03
CA ALA A 34 1.97 13.14 -5.99
C ALA A 34 0.74 12.33 -5.55
N ALA A 35 0.61 11.08 -6.02
CA ALA A 35 -0.48 10.21 -5.61
C ALA A 35 -0.47 9.92 -4.10
N TYR A 36 0.70 9.59 -3.54
CA TYR A 36 0.85 9.37 -2.09
C TYR A 36 0.60 10.64 -1.29
N ARG A 37 1.07 11.80 -1.75
CA ARG A 37 0.85 13.08 -1.06
C ARG A 37 -0.64 13.45 -0.95
N GLN A 38 -1.45 13.02 -1.91
CA GLN A 38 -2.90 13.28 -1.94
C GLN A 38 -3.73 12.23 -1.19
N ALA A 39 -3.15 11.09 -0.85
CA ALA A 39 -3.88 9.98 -0.25
C ALA A 39 -3.90 10.08 1.28
N ASP A 40 -5.08 9.94 1.89
CA ASP A 40 -5.22 9.72 3.35
C ASP A 40 -5.12 8.23 3.72
N LEU A 41 -5.44 7.34 2.78
CA LEU A 41 -5.45 5.89 2.94
C LEU A 41 -5.04 5.21 1.63
N VAL A 42 -4.20 4.19 1.71
CA VAL A 42 -3.81 3.35 0.55
C VAL A 42 -4.35 1.94 0.69
N ILE A 43 -4.91 1.40 -0.40
CA ILE A 43 -5.31 -0.01 -0.50
C ILE A 43 -4.46 -0.65 -1.58
N ALA A 44 -3.64 -1.64 -1.23
CA ALA A 44 -2.71 -2.25 -2.18
C ALA A 44 -2.33 -3.69 -1.84
N ARG A 45 -1.64 -4.35 -2.78
CA ARG A 45 -0.86 -5.56 -2.48
C ARG A 45 0.33 -5.20 -1.59
N SER A 46 0.81 -6.15 -0.79
CA SER A 46 1.95 -5.97 0.12
C SER A 46 3.29 -6.37 -0.50
N GLY A 47 3.54 -5.94 -1.74
CA GLY A 47 4.84 -6.08 -2.38
C GLY A 47 5.93 -5.31 -1.62
N ALA A 48 7.19 -5.75 -1.72
CA ALA A 48 8.31 -5.19 -0.96
C ALA A 48 8.46 -3.67 -1.19
N MET A 49 8.49 -3.24 -2.47
CA MET A 49 8.52 -1.83 -2.85
C MET A 49 7.36 -1.05 -2.23
N THR A 50 6.13 -1.56 -2.40
CA THR A 50 4.91 -0.90 -1.91
C THR A 50 4.95 -0.68 -0.40
N VAL A 51 5.32 -1.69 0.39
CA VAL A 51 5.39 -1.51 1.85
C VAL A 51 6.51 -0.55 2.26
N THR A 52 7.64 -0.57 1.56
CA THR A 52 8.74 0.39 1.81
C THR A 52 8.32 1.83 1.48
N GLU A 53 7.60 2.04 0.38
CA GLU A 53 7.06 3.35 -0.01
C GLU A 53 6.04 3.87 1.01
N LEU A 54 5.14 3.01 1.49
CA LEU A 54 4.18 3.34 2.54
C LEU A 54 4.86 3.74 3.85
N CYS A 55 5.94 3.03 4.23
CA CYS A 55 6.76 3.41 5.37
C CYS A 55 7.44 4.77 5.13
N ALA A 56 8.06 4.98 3.97
CA ALA A 56 8.75 6.24 3.66
C ALA A 56 7.79 7.44 3.68
N THR A 57 6.59 7.27 3.14
CA THR A 57 5.55 8.31 3.05
C THR A 57 4.73 8.47 4.33
N GLY A 58 4.77 7.50 5.24
CA GLY A 58 4.03 7.55 6.49
C GLY A 58 2.51 7.45 6.29
N LEU A 59 2.07 6.58 5.37
CA LEU A 59 0.65 6.42 5.04
C LEU A 59 0.02 5.21 5.73
N ALA A 60 -1.20 5.41 6.24
CA ALA A 60 -2.05 4.32 6.67
C ALA A 60 -2.44 3.45 5.47
N SER A 61 -2.54 2.13 5.68
CA SER A 61 -2.88 1.22 4.58
C SER A 61 -3.80 0.06 4.97
N ILE A 62 -4.57 -0.40 3.98
CA ILE A 62 -5.19 -1.73 3.96
C ILE A 62 -4.40 -2.57 2.97
N LEU A 63 -3.78 -3.65 3.46
CA LEU A 63 -2.93 -4.53 2.66
C LEU A 63 -3.68 -5.82 2.32
N LEU A 64 -3.62 -6.19 1.05
CA LEU A 64 -4.23 -7.39 0.47
C LEU A 64 -3.13 -8.33 -0.04
N PRO A 65 -2.47 -9.13 0.82
CA PRO A 65 -1.36 -9.99 0.37
C PRO A 65 -1.75 -10.88 -0.79
N PHE A 66 -0.86 -11.00 -1.78
CA PHE A 66 -1.07 -11.96 -2.87
C PHE A 66 -0.75 -13.39 -2.39
N PRO A 67 -1.72 -14.31 -2.39
CA PRO A 67 -1.56 -15.63 -1.75
C PRO A 67 -0.58 -16.56 -2.48
N PHE A 68 -0.32 -16.31 -3.77
CA PHE A 68 0.59 -17.12 -4.58
C PHE A 68 1.98 -16.47 -4.75
N ALA A 69 2.34 -15.50 -3.91
CA ALA A 69 3.69 -14.96 -3.89
C ALA A 69 4.67 -16.07 -3.46
N ALA A 70 5.81 -16.17 -4.15
CA ALA A 70 6.87 -17.12 -3.78
C ALA A 70 7.19 -17.01 -2.29
N SER A 71 7.21 -18.15 -1.60
CA SER A 71 7.49 -18.28 -0.16
C SER A 71 6.62 -17.41 0.77
N ASN A 72 5.43 -16.99 0.32
CA ASN A 72 4.48 -16.19 1.10
C ASN A 72 5.05 -14.84 1.62
N HIS A 73 6.03 -14.26 0.92
CA HIS A 73 6.72 -13.05 1.38
C HIS A 73 5.80 -11.82 1.50
N GLN A 74 4.73 -11.74 0.71
CA GLN A 74 3.76 -10.64 0.83
C GLN A 74 2.98 -10.69 2.17
N ALA A 75 2.71 -11.87 2.73
CA ALA A 75 2.08 -11.97 4.04
C ALA A 75 3.04 -11.47 5.14
N ALA A 76 4.32 -11.82 5.07
CA ALA A 76 5.34 -11.34 5.99
C ALA A 76 5.51 -9.81 5.95
N ASN A 77 5.52 -9.23 4.75
CA ASN A 77 5.56 -7.77 4.56
C ASN A 77 4.34 -7.08 5.19
N ALA A 78 3.14 -7.62 4.96
CA ALA A 78 1.92 -7.07 5.54
C ALA A 78 1.90 -7.20 7.07
N GLN A 79 2.38 -8.33 7.59
CA GLN A 79 2.49 -8.58 9.03
C GLN A 79 3.43 -7.59 9.72
N ALA A 80 4.56 -7.23 9.08
CA ALA A 80 5.49 -6.26 9.64
C ALA A 80 4.82 -4.89 9.89
N LEU A 81 4.00 -4.43 8.95
CA LEU A 81 3.27 -3.16 9.09
C LEU A 81 2.11 -3.29 10.07
N SER A 82 1.34 -4.37 10.02
CA SER A 82 0.19 -4.54 10.91
C SER A 82 0.59 -4.73 12.38
N SER A 83 1.66 -5.46 12.66
CA SER A 83 2.22 -5.60 14.01
C SER A 83 2.67 -4.26 14.60
N ALA A 84 3.10 -3.32 13.76
CA ALA A 84 3.45 -1.95 14.20
C ALA A 84 2.22 -1.05 14.38
N GLY A 85 1.02 -1.52 14.01
CA GLY A 85 -0.19 -0.70 13.97
C GLY A 85 -0.26 0.22 12.75
N ALA A 86 0.52 -0.04 11.69
CA ALA A 86 0.60 0.78 10.49
C ALA A 86 -0.39 0.38 9.39
N ALA A 87 -0.90 -0.86 9.44
CA ALA A 87 -1.77 -1.40 8.40
C ALA A 87 -2.85 -2.34 8.94
N VAL A 88 -3.98 -2.39 8.23
CA VAL A 88 -4.97 -3.48 8.34
C VAL A 88 -4.65 -4.52 7.28
N VAL A 89 -4.66 -5.81 7.62
CA VAL A 89 -4.44 -6.90 6.65
C VAL A 89 -5.74 -7.63 6.40
N ILE A 90 -6.07 -7.81 5.12
CA ILE A 90 -7.19 -8.65 4.70
C ILE A 90 -6.62 -9.70 3.74
N GLU A 91 -6.57 -10.95 4.21
CA GLU A 91 -6.12 -12.07 3.40
C GLU A 91 -7.13 -12.41 2.30
N ALA A 92 -6.63 -12.94 1.18
CA ALA A 92 -7.48 -13.30 0.04
C ALA A 92 -8.56 -14.34 0.40
N SER A 93 -8.30 -15.23 1.35
CA SER A 93 -9.22 -16.25 1.86
C SER A 93 -10.49 -15.67 2.49
N VAL A 94 -10.41 -14.44 2.97
CA VAL A 94 -11.47 -13.76 3.73
C VAL A 94 -11.77 -12.36 3.17
N LEU A 95 -11.33 -12.09 1.95
CA LEU A 95 -11.57 -10.83 1.25
C LEU A 95 -12.96 -10.88 0.62
N ASP A 96 -13.85 -10.01 1.11
CA ASP A 96 -15.15 -9.74 0.52
C ASP A 96 -15.43 -8.22 0.51
N ALA A 97 -16.40 -7.82 -0.32
CA ALA A 97 -16.72 -6.40 -0.51
C ALA A 97 -17.26 -5.72 0.76
N GLN A 98 -18.04 -6.43 1.58
CA GLN A 98 -18.62 -5.88 2.81
C GLN A 98 -17.54 -5.63 3.86
N ARG A 99 -16.62 -6.58 4.02
CA ARG A 99 -15.47 -6.45 4.93
C ARG A 99 -14.56 -5.30 4.51
N LEU A 100 -14.21 -5.20 3.23
CA LEU A 100 -13.37 -4.11 2.75
C LEU A 100 -14.06 -2.76 2.96
N ALA A 101 -15.35 -2.63 2.62
CA ALA A 101 -16.11 -1.41 2.84
C ALA A 101 -16.17 -1.02 4.32
N LYS A 102 -16.36 -1.99 5.22
CA LYS A 102 -16.39 -1.76 6.67
C LYS A 102 -15.06 -1.22 7.20
N GLU A 103 -13.93 -1.77 6.75
CA GLU A 103 -12.61 -1.26 7.17
C GLU A 103 -12.33 0.14 6.61
N ILE A 104 -12.70 0.39 5.34
CA ILE A 104 -12.59 1.74 4.76
C ILE A 104 -13.41 2.74 5.58
N ASP A 105 -14.69 2.44 5.85
CA ASP A 105 -15.59 3.31 6.61
C ASP A 105 -15.08 3.57 8.04
N ARG A 106 -14.61 2.53 8.73
CA ARG A 106 -14.00 2.63 10.06
C ARG A 106 -12.79 3.58 10.08
N LEU A 107 -11.91 3.45 9.10
CA LEU A 107 -10.68 4.25 9.02
C LEU A 107 -10.97 5.70 8.62
N LEU A 108 -11.85 5.93 7.64
CA LEU A 108 -12.20 7.28 7.17
C LEU A 108 -12.97 8.09 8.22
N LYS A 109 -13.70 7.44 9.12
CA LYS A 109 -14.40 8.10 10.24
C LYS A 109 -13.49 8.56 11.38
N ASP A 110 -12.27 8.02 11.47
CA ASP A 110 -11.31 8.36 12.52
C ASP A 110 -9.98 8.84 11.93
N ARG A 111 -9.94 10.14 11.63
CA ARG A 111 -8.71 10.79 11.16
C ARG A 111 -7.54 10.66 12.14
N SER A 112 -7.82 10.58 13.45
CA SER A 112 -6.77 10.42 14.45
C SER A 112 -6.10 9.04 14.35
N LEU A 113 -6.88 8.02 14.04
CA LEU A 113 -6.38 6.67 13.78
C LEU A 113 -5.53 6.64 12.52
N LEU A 114 -5.97 7.24 11.41
CA LEU A 114 -5.17 7.34 10.18
C LEU A 114 -3.81 7.99 10.45
N THR A 115 -3.79 9.09 11.19
CA THR A 115 -2.54 9.77 11.58
C THR A 115 -1.64 8.88 12.45
N LYS A 116 -2.21 8.14 13.42
CA LYS A 116 -1.45 7.21 14.26
C LYS A 116 -0.84 6.07 13.43
N MET A 117 -1.62 5.49 12.51
CA MET A 117 -1.16 4.44 11.60
C MET A 117 -0.05 4.96 10.68
N GLY A 118 -0.20 6.17 10.14
CA GLY A 118 0.82 6.82 9.32
C GLY A 118 2.13 7.05 10.07
N HIS A 119 2.07 7.54 11.30
CA HIS A 119 3.26 7.64 12.15
C HIS A 119 3.90 6.28 12.45
N ALA A 120 3.09 5.24 12.66
CA ALA A 120 3.59 3.89 12.85
C ALA A 120 4.32 3.36 11.60
N ALA A 121 3.75 3.60 10.40
CA ALA A 121 4.40 3.28 9.13
C ALA A 121 5.75 3.99 9.01
N HIS A 122 5.78 5.30 9.31
CA HIS A 122 6.99 6.11 9.20
C HIS A 122 8.13 5.65 10.12
N LYS A 123 7.82 5.15 11.32
CA LYS A 123 8.82 4.58 12.24
C LYS A 123 9.54 3.35 11.67
N LEU A 124 8.93 2.65 10.72
CA LEU A 124 9.53 1.49 10.05
C LEU A 124 10.41 1.89 8.85
N ALA A 125 10.41 3.17 8.45
CA ALA A 125 11.16 3.63 7.28
C ALA A 125 12.67 3.39 7.44
N ARG A 126 13.32 3.18 6.29
CA ARG A 126 14.78 3.04 6.15
C ARG A 126 15.25 3.95 5.01
N PRO A 127 15.22 5.29 5.19
CA PRO A 127 15.51 6.24 4.11
C PRO A 127 16.96 6.15 3.60
N ASP A 128 17.87 5.57 4.39
CA ASP A 128 19.28 5.38 4.06
C ASP A 128 19.60 4.01 3.42
N ALA A 129 18.58 3.20 3.11
CA ALA A 129 18.78 1.83 2.58
C ALA A 129 19.65 1.80 1.32
N THR A 130 19.38 2.69 0.35
CA THR A 130 20.16 2.79 -0.89
C THR A 130 21.63 3.12 -0.61
N ALA A 131 21.89 4.08 0.28
CA ALA A 131 23.25 4.48 0.63
C ALA A 131 24.02 3.35 1.34
N LYS A 132 23.35 2.63 2.25
CA LYS A 132 23.93 1.47 2.95
C LYS A 132 24.33 0.35 2.00
N VAL A 133 23.43 -0.04 1.09
CA VAL A 133 23.71 -1.10 0.11
C VAL A 133 24.86 -0.70 -0.82
N ALA A 134 24.83 0.52 -1.35
CA ALA A 134 25.92 1.03 -2.18
C ALA A 134 27.27 1.05 -1.43
N GLY A 135 27.27 1.46 -0.16
CA GLY A 135 28.46 1.44 0.69
C GLY A 135 29.05 0.02 0.83
N CYS A 136 28.23 -0.97 1.17
CA CYS A 136 28.70 -2.36 1.27
C CYS A 136 29.26 -2.90 -0.04
N CYS A 137 28.67 -2.55 -1.19
CA CYS A 137 29.21 -2.94 -2.49
C CYS A 137 30.59 -2.33 -2.76
N LEU A 138 30.80 -1.04 -2.41
CA LEU A 138 32.07 -0.35 -2.57
C LEU A 138 33.16 -0.91 -1.64
N GLU A 139 32.82 -1.25 -0.40
CA GLU A 139 33.74 -1.89 0.55
C GLU A 139 34.26 -3.23 0.02
N LEU A 140 33.38 -4.06 -0.55
CA LEU A 140 33.76 -5.34 -1.13
C LEU A 140 34.53 -5.22 -2.46
N ALA A 141 34.25 -4.19 -3.26
CA ALA A 141 34.95 -3.95 -4.52
C ALA A 141 36.39 -3.43 -4.33
N HIS A 142 36.70 -2.87 -3.16
CA HIS A 142 38.03 -2.38 -2.80
C HIS A 142 38.80 -3.30 -1.83
N ALA A 143 38.22 -4.46 -1.48
CA ALA A 143 38.86 -5.51 -0.67
C ALA A 143 39.59 -6.53 -1.56
#